data_AF-A0A6P8NAR5-F1
#
_entry.id   AF-A0A6P8NAR5-F1
#
_cell.length_a   1.000
_cell.length_b   1.000
_cell.length_c   1.000
_cell.angle_alpha   90.00
_cell.angle_beta   90.00
_cell.angle_gamma   90.00
#
_symmetry.space_group_name_H-M   'P 1'
#
loop_
_entity.id
_entity.type
_entity.pdbx_description
1 polymer ?
#
loop_
_entity_poly.entity_id
_entity_poly.type
_entity_poly.pdbx_seq_one_letter_code
_entity_poly.pdbx_strand_id
1 'polypeptide(L)'
;MAGSLCGAIWRATVGSGIRSSRPQQVLLAGVAPRLRFQFLSTEVELADKTATSTTTSFDTTSRYKEKPWDYLISEEYQERYGEQPVWTNYRRNHKGGIPPQKTRKMCIRGDKVCGNPCPICRDQKLGVDYRNVKLLEQFISPHSGSILDATQTGVCRKQQKNLTNAITQARDHGLLSFHIPIIEFQPTADYSNTHAAVNKTPPAAALQNQTAWYPWYDWQQPPEKEVARLRKMYKPFLKVEAAPS
;
A
#
# COMPACT_ATOMS: atom_id res chain seq x y z
N MET A 1 -43.42 9.67 -10.14
CA MET A 1 -42.19 9.62 -9.32
C MET A 1 -42.18 8.25 -8.66
N ALA A 2 -41.47 7.29 -9.27
CA ALA A 2 -40.11 6.88 -8.87
C ALA A 2 -40.14 6.20 -7.49
N GLY A 3 -39.70 4.97 -7.26
CA GLY A 3 -39.01 3.94 -8.02
C GLY A 3 -38.88 2.73 -7.05
N SER A 4 -38.81 1.49 -7.53
CA SER A 4 -37.55 0.78 -7.76
C SER A 4 -37.13 -0.15 -6.60
N LEU A 5 -36.72 -1.37 -6.98
CA LEU A 5 -35.80 -2.30 -6.28
C LEU A 5 -36.42 -3.22 -5.22
N CYS A 6 -36.61 -4.50 -5.55
CA CYS A 6 -35.61 -5.59 -5.58
C CYS A 6 -35.42 -6.24 -4.20
N GLY A 7 -35.96 -7.45 -4.08
CA GLY A 7 -35.41 -8.46 -3.19
C GLY A 7 -33.97 -8.78 -3.62
N ALA A 8 -33.06 -8.79 -2.66
CA ALA A 8 -31.72 -9.28 -2.82
C ALA A 8 -31.57 -10.60 -2.05
N ILE A 9 -31.50 -11.65 -2.87
CA ILE A 9 -30.99 -12.99 -2.61
C ILE A 9 -29.73 -12.93 -1.73
N TRP A 10 -29.70 -13.67 -0.62
CA TRP A 10 -28.45 -14.09 0.01
C TRP A 10 -28.18 -15.56 -0.32
N ARG A 11 -26.95 -15.76 -0.76
CA ARG A 11 -26.38 -16.98 -1.33
C ARG A 11 -26.18 -18.05 -0.26
N ALA A 12 -26.29 -19.29 -0.72
CA ALA A 12 -25.72 -20.47 -0.07
C ALA A 12 -24.20 -20.31 0.12
N THR A 13 -23.72 -20.66 1.30
CA THR A 13 -22.31 -21.02 1.54
C THR A 13 -22.23 -22.38 2.20
N VAL A 14 -21.96 -23.34 1.33
CA VAL A 14 -21.10 -24.52 1.46
C VAL A 14 -20.57 -24.83 2.87
N GLY A 15 -20.96 -25.98 3.39
CA GLY A 15 -20.33 -26.61 4.53
C GLY A 15 -18.93 -27.12 4.18
N SER A 16 -17.99 -26.89 5.09
CA SER A 16 -16.67 -27.51 5.09
C SER A 16 -16.54 -28.36 6.34
N GLY A 17 -16.81 -29.67 6.19
CA GLY A 17 -16.53 -30.67 7.21
C GLY A 17 -15.03 -30.93 7.29
N ILE A 18 -14.43 -30.67 8.45
CA ILE A 18 -13.03 -31.00 8.74
C ILE A 18 -13.02 -32.37 9.41
N ARG A 19 -12.65 -33.41 8.64
CA ARG A 19 -12.29 -34.74 9.18
C ARG A 19 -10.89 -34.66 9.76
N SER A 20 -10.75 -35.09 11.01
CA SER A 20 -9.46 -35.33 11.64
C SER A 20 -8.83 -36.61 11.06
N SER A 21 -7.59 -36.51 10.60
CA SER A 21 -6.77 -37.65 10.19
C SER A 21 -5.48 -37.66 11.02
N ARG A 22 -5.27 -38.75 11.76
CA ARG A 22 -4.00 -39.08 12.42
C ARG A 22 -2.90 -39.29 11.37
N PRO A 23 -1.66 -38.82 11.58
CA PRO A 23 -0.53 -39.28 10.77
C PRO A 23 0.17 -40.48 11.45
N GLN A 24 0.32 -41.56 10.69
CA GLN A 24 1.30 -42.61 10.94
C GLN A 24 2.61 -42.28 10.19
N GLN A 25 3.73 -42.59 10.83
CA GLN A 25 5.08 -42.51 10.28
C GLN A 25 5.28 -43.49 9.11
N VAL A 26 6.00 -43.05 8.06
CA VAL A 26 6.87 -43.93 7.27
C VAL A 26 8.14 -43.16 6.91
N LEU A 27 9.28 -43.79 7.21
CA LEU A 27 10.65 -43.36 6.94
C LEU A 27 11.05 -43.88 5.56
N LEU A 28 11.52 -43.03 4.65
CA LEU A 28 12.27 -43.46 3.46
C LEU A 28 13.44 -42.51 3.17
N ALA A 29 14.63 -43.10 3.16
CA ALA A 29 15.90 -42.47 2.79
C ALA A 29 15.96 -42.26 1.26
N GLY A 30 16.46 -41.10 0.84
CA GLY A 30 16.60 -40.75 -0.57
C GLY A 30 17.74 -39.74 -0.77
N VAL A 31 18.76 -40.17 -1.49
CA VAL A 31 20.08 -39.56 -1.72
C VAL A 31 19.99 -38.26 -2.55
N ALA A 32 20.91 -37.32 -2.28
CA ALA A 32 21.09 -36.03 -2.96
C ALA A 32 21.46 -36.14 -4.45
N PRO A 33 21.44 -35.03 -5.22
CA PRO A 33 22.74 -34.35 -5.39
C PRO A 33 22.69 -32.81 -5.44
N ARG A 34 23.81 -32.23 -5.00
CA ARG A 34 24.20 -30.82 -5.13
C ARG A 34 24.35 -30.43 -6.61
N LEU A 35 23.61 -29.41 -7.06
CA LEU A 35 23.89 -28.76 -8.33
C LEU A 35 25.05 -27.75 -8.14
N ARG A 36 26.13 -28.03 -8.86
CA ARG A 36 27.36 -27.25 -8.94
C ARG A 36 27.20 -26.33 -10.16
N PHE A 37 26.94 -25.04 -9.95
CA PHE A 37 26.92 -24.07 -11.05
C PHE A 37 28.37 -23.80 -11.47
N GLN A 38 28.76 -24.35 -12.63
CA GLN A 38 29.97 -23.96 -13.34
C GLN A 38 29.63 -22.74 -14.21
N PHE A 39 30.36 -21.64 -13.97
CA PHE A 39 30.49 -20.55 -14.91
C PHE A 39 31.22 -21.05 -16.15
N LEU A 40 30.60 -20.96 -17.32
CA LEU A 40 31.30 -20.96 -18.60
C LEU A 40 30.97 -19.66 -19.33
N SER A 41 31.97 -18.80 -19.45
CA SER A 41 32.02 -17.74 -20.45
C SER A 41 32.29 -18.37 -21.81
N THR A 42 31.51 -17.99 -22.82
CA THR A 42 31.85 -18.23 -24.22
C THR A 42 31.72 -16.90 -24.96
N GLU A 43 32.86 -16.34 -25.38
CA GLU A 43 32.90 -15.30 -26.38
C GLU A 43 32.53 -15.89 -27.73
N VAL A 44 31.66 -15.19 -28.47
CA VAL A 44 31.51 -15.37 -29.91
C VAL A 44 31.39 -13.98 -30.51
N GLU A 45 32.50 -13.50 -31.06
CA GLU A 45 32.46 -12.47 -32.10
C GLU A 45 31.97 -13.11 -33.40
N LEU A 46 30.94 -12.53 -34.00
CA LEU A 46 30.74 -12.64 -35.43
C LEU A 46 30.22 -11.29 -35.96
N ALA A 47 31.09 -10.62 -36.70
CA ALA A 47 30.72 -9.52 -37.56
C ALA A 47 29.95 -10.06 -38.77
N ASP A 48 28.87 -9.39 -39.15
CA ASP A 48 28.63 -9.15 -40.57
C ASP A 48 27.83 -7.86 -40.80
N LYS A 49 28.33 -7.09 -41.77
CA LYS A 49 27.82 -5.79 -42.20
C LYS A 49 26.85 -6.00 -43.35
N THR A 50 25.60 -5.57 -43.19
CA THR A 50 24.80 -5.06 -44.30
C THR A 50 24.07 -3.81 -43.86
N ALA A 51 24.51 -2.68 -44.41
CA ALA A 51 23.90 -1.38 -44.24
C ALA A 51 22.53 -1.36 -44.94
N THR A 52 21.49 -1.05 -44.18
CA THR A 52 20.31 -0.35 -44.70
C THR A 52 20.03 0.79 -43.73
N SER A 53 20.19 2.00 -44.23
CA SER A 53 19.99 3.27 -43.55
C SER A 53 18.57 3.37 -42.99
N THR A 54 18.41 3.10 -41.71
CA THR A 54 17.28 3.59 -40.92
C THR A 54 17.88 4.23 -39.69
N THR A 55 17.73 5.53 -39.55
CA THR A 55 18.19 6.32 -38.41
C THR A 55 17.59 5.72 -37.14
N THR A 56 18.33 4.83 -36.47
CA THR A 56 17.96 4.28 -35.18
C THR A 56 18.03 5.43 -34.18
N SER A 57 16.89 6.09 -33.94
CA SER A 57 16.70 6.87 -32.73
C SER A 57 16.85 5.90 -31.55
N PHE A 58 18.07 5.75 -31.05
CA PHE A 58 18.34 5.06 -29.79
C PHE A 58 17.36 5.61 -28.76
N ASP A 59 16.52 4.75 -28.19
CA ASP A 59 15.54 5.15 -27.19
C ASP A 59 16.27 5.60 -25.93
N THR A 60 16.70 6.86 -25.90
CA THR A 60 17.43 7.49 -24.79
C THR A 60 16.63 7.46 -23.49
N THR A 61 15.32 7.26 -23.58
CA THR A 61 14.41 7.05 -22.46
C THR A 61 14.67 5.73 -21.73
N SER A 62 15.15 4.70 -22.44
CA SER A 62 15.41 3.39 -21.86
C SER A 62 16.62 3.37 -20.92
N ARG A 63 17.63 4.23 -21.17
CA ARG A 63 18.91 4.23 -20.44
C ARG A 63 18.73 4.45 -18.93
N TYR A 64 17.86 5.37 -18.53
CA TYR A 64 17.70 5.81 -17.14
C TYR A 64 16.41 5.30 -16.47
N LYS A 65 15.69 4.39 -17.12
CA LYS A 65 14.37 3.94 -16.63
C LYS A 65 14.44 3.17 -15.31
N GLU A 66 15.41 2.26 -15.19
CA GLU A 66 15.58 1.41 -14.00
C GLU A 66 16.39 2.11 -12.90
N LYS A 67 17.34 2.96 -13.29
CA LYS A 67 18.25 3.70 -12.41
C LYS A 67 18.21 5.21 -12.72
N PRO A 68 17.11 5.88 -12.36
CA PRO A 68 16.93 7.29 -12.70
C PRO A 68 17.90 8.25 -11.98
N TRP A 69 18.55 7.82 -10.88
CA TRP A 69 19.57 8.64 -10.19
C TRP A 69 20.86 8.82 -11.01
N ASP A 70 21.17 7.92 -11.95
CA ASP A 70 22.37 8.02 -12.77
C ASP A 70 22.30 9.24 -13.70
N TYR A 71 21.09 9.64 -14.12
CA TYR A 71 20.89 10.83 -14.95
C TYR A 71 21.31 12.12 -14.25
N LEU A 72 21.07 12.23 -12.94
CA LEU A 72 21.43 13.43 -12.15
C LEU A 72 22.94 13.61 -11.99
N ILE A 73 23.72 12.54 -12.21
CA ILE A 73 25.19 12.56 -12.15
C ILE A 73 25.77 12.82 -13.55
N SER A 74 25.01 12.52 -14.60
CA SER A 74 25.45 12.66 -15.99
C SER A 74 25.76 14.11 -16.37
N GLU A 75 26.72 14.28 -17.27
CA GLU A 75 27.06 15.58 -17.88
C GLU A 75 25.85 16.21 -18.60
N GLU A 76 24.97 15.39 -19.18
CA GLU A 76 23.74 15.84 -19.85
C GLU A 76 22.82 16.65 -18.93
N TYR A 77 22.75 16.29 -17.64
CA TYR A 77 21.96 17.01 -16.65
C TYR A 77 22.64 18.33 -16.28
N GLN A 78 23.96 18.30 -16.08
CA GLN A 78 24.73 19.48 -15.69
C GLN A 78 24.71 20.55 -16.78
N GLU A 79 24.82 20.19 -18.06
CA GLU A 79 24.73 21.15 -19.17
C GLU A 79 23.34 21.81 -19.26
N ARG A 80 22.28 21.05 -18.95
CA ARG A 80 20.90 21.51 -19.12
C ARG A 80 20.38 22.34 -17.95
N TYR A 81 20.70 21.93 -16.73
CA TYR A 81 20.15 22.50 -15.49
C TYR A 81 21.21 23.25 -14.67
N GLY A 82 22.48 22.85 -14.79
CA GLY A 82 23.55 23.36 -13.94
C GLY A 82 23.30 23.05 -12.47
N GLU A 83 23.60 24.03 -11.62
CA GLU A 83 23.45 23.93 -10.15
C GLU A 83 22.04 24.29 -9.66
N GLN A 84 21.17 24.80 -10.54
CA GLN A 84 19.83 25.23 -10.16
C GLN A 84 18.86 24.06 -10.08
N PRO A 85 17.82 24.13 -9.21
CA PRO A 85 16.81 23.09 -9.15
C PRO A 85 16.01 23.01 -10.45
N VAL A 86 15.52 21.81 -10.78
CA VAL A 86 14.87 21.48 -12.08
C VAL A 86 13.73 22.44 -12.48
N TRP A 87 13.06 23.03 -11.49
CA TRP A 87 11.88 23.87 -11.68
C TRP A 87 12.14 25.38 -11.81
N THR A 88 13.38 25.87 -11.64
CA THR A 88 13.68 27.32 -11.70
C THR A 88 13.36 27.95 -13.05
N ASN A 89 13.71 27.26 -14.14
CA ASN A 89 13.54 27.75 -15.50
C ASN A 89 12.13 27.49 -16.07
N TYR A 90 11.15 27.17 -15.23
CA TYR A 90 9.79 26.89 -15.65
C TYR A 90 8.83 28.01 -15.23
N ARG A 91 8.12 28.57 -16.23
CA ARG A 91 7.06 29.56 -16.01
C ARG A 91 5.73 29.05 -16.54
N ARG A 92 4.68 29.14 -15.72
CA ARG A 92 3.33 28.69 -16.07
C ARG A 92 2.54 29.79 -16.76
N ASN A 93 1.98 29.46 -17.92
CA ASN A 93 1.04 30.33 -18.63
C ASN A 93 -0.33 30.28 -17.94
N HIS A 94 -0.79 31.42 -17.43
CA HIS A 94 -2.09 31.61 -16.82
C HIS A 94 -2.61 33.03 -17.10
N LYS A 95 -3.91 33.25 -16.94
CA LYS A 95 -4.54 34.55 -17.17
C LYS A 95 -4.41 35.42 -15.91
N GLY A 96 -4.00 36.67 -16.08
CA GLY A 96 -3.85 37.64 -14.99
C GLY A 96 -2.54 37.50 -14.22
N GLY A 97 -2.38 38.32 -13.17
CA GLY A 97 -1.17 38.31 -12.33
C GLY A 97 -1.16 37.23 -11.25
N ILE A 98 -2.33 36.73 -10.82
CA ILE A 98 -2.46 35.71 -9.78
C ILE A 98 -2.72 34.35 -10.42
N PRO A 99 -1.86 33.33 -10.19
CA PRO A 99 -2.07 32.00 -10.73
C PRO A 99 -3.23 31.29 -10.05
N PRO A 100 -3.90 30.34 -10.76
CA PRO A 100 -4.90 29.49 -10.12
C PRO A 100 -4.25 28.59 -9.07
N GLN A 101 -4.85 28.54 -7.88
CA GLN A 101 -4.35 27.79 -6.71
C GLN A 101 -4.14 26.29 -6.96
N LYS A 102 -4.85 25.73 -7.94
CA LYS A 102 -4.67 24.33 -8.35
C LYS A 102 -3.97 24.26 -9.71
N THR A 103 -2.93 23.43 -9.78
CA THR A 103 -2.30 23.11 -11.06
C THR A 103 -3.14 22.14 -11.88
N ARG A 104 -2.78 21.99 -13.17
CA ARG A 104 -3.43 21.03 -14.06
C ARG A 104 -3.35 19.60 -13.50
N LYS A 105 -4.34 18.75 -13.78
CA LYS A 105 -4.40 17.36 -13.27
C LYS A 105 -3.17 16.55 -13.70
N MET A 106 -2.88 16.55 -14.99
CA MET A 106 -1.75 15.83 -15.61
C MET A 106 -1.28 16.59 -16.87
N CYS A 107 0.00 16.48 -17.20
CA CYS A 107 0.60 17.03 -18.43
C CYS A 107 0.53 16.06 -19.60
N ILE A 108 0.71 14.77 -19.32
CA ILE A 108 0.71 13.69 -20.30
C ILE A 108 -0.68 13.04 -20.27
N ARG A 109 -1.35 12.99 -21.42
CA ARG A 109 -2.68 12.36 -21.61
C ARG A 109 -2.58 11.31 -22.71
N GLY A 110 -2.47 10.04 -22.32
CA GLY A 110 -2.06 8.98 -23.26
C GLY A 110 -0.66 9.32 -23.81
N ASP A 111 -0.49 9.27 -25.13
CA ASP A 111 0.79 9.57 -25.78
C ASP A 111 1.03 11.06 -26.04
N LYS A 112 0.04 11.92 -25.73
CA LYS A 112 0.11 13.35 -26.03
C LYS A 112 0.59 14.14 -24.82
N VAL A 113 1.69 14.87 -25.00
CA VAL A 113 2.22 15.83 -24.03
C VAL A 113 1.61 17.21 -24.30
N CYS A 114 1.18 17.91 -23.25
CA CYS A 114 0.69 19.28 -23.37
C CYS A 114 1.81 20.26 -23.81
N GLY A 115 1.46 21.33 -24.53
CA GLY A 115 2.46 22.23 -25.15
C GLY A 115 3.51 22.85 -24.21
N ASN A 116 3.11 23.28 -23.00
CA ASN A 116 4.06 23.70 -21.96
C ASN A 116 4.01 22.67 -20.82
N PRO A 117 4.78 21.57 -20.85
CA PRO A 117 4.75 20.51 -19.82
C PRO A 117 5.46 20.90 -18.53
N CYS A 118 5.15 20.20 -17.44
CA CYS A 118 5.78 20.44 -16.14
C CYS A 118 7.29 20.15 -16.15
N PRO A 119 8.09 20.69 -15.20
CA PRO A 119 9.54 20.47 -15.16
C PRO A 119 9.95 18.99 -15.17
N ILE A 120 9.19 18.13 -14.49
CA ILE A 120 9.39 16.68 -14.50
C ILE A 120 8.84 16.03 -15.79
N CYS A 121 7.72 16.53 -16.29
CA CYS A 121 7.00 15.92 -17.42
C CYS A 121 7.62 16.25 -18.78
N ARG A 122 8.44 17.31 -18.85
CA ARG A 122 9.12 17.75 -20.07
C ARG A 122 10.31 16.85 -20.39
N ASP A 123 10.88 16.23 -19.37
CA ASP A 123 12.09 15.44 -19.44
C ASP A 123 11.80 14.04 -18.91
N GLN A 124 11.59 13.10 -19.83
CA GLN A 124 11.20 11.74 -19.49
C GLN A 124 12.34 10.96 -18.79
N LYS A 125 13.58 11.49 -18.82
CA LYS A 125 14.74 10.93 -18.11
C LYS A 125 14.64 11.14 -16.59
N LEU A 126 13.85 12.13 -16.14
CA LEU A 126 13.61 12.39 -14.72
C LEU A 126 12.53 11.43 -14.17
N GLY A 127 12.98 10.26 -13.72
CA GLY A 127 12.14 9.33 -12.96
C GLY A 127 11.92 9.81 -11.52
N VAL A 128 10.66 9.80 -11.07
CA VAL A 128 10.33 10.09 -9.66
C VAL A 128 10.31 8.79 -8.87
N ASP A 129 11.45 8.48 -8.26
CA ASP A 129 11.65 7.32 -7.39
C ASP A 129 12.04 7.77 -5.97
N TYR A 130 11.69 6.98 -4.95
CA TYR A 130 12.12 7.23 -3.56
C TYR A 130 13.64 7.10 -3.37
N ARG A 131 14.32 6.36 -4.27
CA ARG A 131 15.78 6.19 -4.29
C ARG A 131 16.52 7.46 -4.77
N ASN A 132 15.84 8.35 -5.49
CA ASN A 132 16.43 9.56 -6.09
C ASN A 132 16.50 10.73 -5.11
N VAL A 133 17.32 10.59 -4.06
CA VAL A 133 17.44 11.60 -3.00
C VAL A 133 17.77 12.99 -3.57
N LYS A 134 18.77 13.08 -4.46
CA LYS A 134 19.19 14.35 -5.11
C LYS A 134 18.08 15.08 -5.84
N LEU A 135 17.12 14.36 -6.44
CA LEU A 135 15.98 14.98 -7.12
C LEU A 135 14.92 15.41 -6.10
N LEU A 136 14.62 14.55 -5.13
CA LEU A 136 13.58 14.81 -4.13
C LEU A 136 13.93 16.00 -3.23
N GLU A 137 15.20 16.17 -2.87
CA GLU A 137 15.71 17.31 -2.09
C GLU A 137 15.37 18.66 -2.75
N GLN A 138 15.39 18.75 -4.08
CA GLN A 138 15.04 19.98 -4.81
C GLN A 138 13.57 20.40 -4.66
N PHE A 139 12.69 19.47 -4.29
CA PHE A 139 11.27 19.71 -4.06
C PHE A 139 10.94 19.89 -2.57
N ILE A 140 11.95 19.91 -1.70
CA ILE A 140 11.84 20.15 -0.26
C ILE A 140 12.47 21.49 0.06
N SER A 141 11.87 22.25 0.97
CA SER A 141 12.49 23.48 1.46
C SER A 141 13.71 23.16 2.34
N PRO A 142 14.89 23.76 2.09
CA PRO A 142 16.10 23.45 2.84
C PRO A 142 16.00 23.85 4.32
N HIS A 143 15.21 24.88 4.64
CA HIS A 143 15.07 25.39 6.00
C HIS A 143 13.91 24.75 6.78
N SER A 144 12.76 24.56 6.15
CA SER A 144 11.57 24.06 6.86
C SER A 144 11.39 22.54 6.75
N GLY A 145 12.07 21.88 5.81
CA GLY A 145 11.88 20.44 5.54
C GLY A 145 10.48 20.10 5.02
N SER A 146 9.69 21.11 4.66
CA SER A 146 8.35 20.96 4.09
C SER A 146 8.42 20.75 2.58
N ILE A 147 7.52 19.94 2.05
CA ILE A 147 7.41 19.71 0.60
C ILE A 147 6.86 20.97 -0.05
N LEU A 148 7.49 21.43 -1.12
CA LEU A 148 7.05 22.61 -1.86
C LEU A 148 5.72 22.35 -2.58
N ASP A 149 4.82 23.32 -2.54
CA ASP A 149 3.54 23.25 -3.22
C ASP A 149 3.69 23.27 -4.75
N ALA A 150 2.72 22.65 -5.43
CA ALA A 150 2.68 22.61 -6.88
C ALA A 150 2.53 24.01 -7.53
N THR A 151 2.03 25.00 -6.80
CA THR A 151 1.95 26.40 -7.25
C THR A 151 3.31 27.06 -7.36
N GLN A 152 4.24 26.71 -6.45
CA GLN A 152 5.62 27.21 -6.46
C GLN A 152 6.48 26.47 -7.50
N THR A 153 6.45 25.14 -7.46
CA THR A 153 7.28 24.29 -8.35
C THR A 153 6.72 24.16 -9.76
N GLY A 154 5.43 24.45 -9.94
CA GLY A 154 4.77 24.42 -11.25
C GLY A 154 4.44 23.01 -11.78
N VAL A 155 4.58 21.97 -10.95
CA VAL A 155 4.33 20.58 -11.33
C VAL A 155 2.83 20.27 -11.50
N CYS A 156 2.51 19.25 -12.29
CA CYS A 156 1.12 18.80 -12.39
C CYS A 156 0.71 18.02 -11.13
N ARG A 157 -0.59 17.99 -10.82
CA ARG A 157 -1.09 17.31 -9.61
C ARG A 157 -0.75 15.83 -9.53
N LYS A 158 -0.73 15.13 -10.67
CA LYS A 158 -0.29 13.73 -10.74
C LYS A 158 1.15 13.58 -10.23
N GLN A 159 2.07 14.41 -10.74
CA GLN A 159 3.47 14.35 -10.31
C GLN A 159 3.65 14.87 -8.88
N GLN A 160 2.89 15.88 -8.44
CA GLN A 160 2.91 16.30 -7.02
C GLN A 160 2.57 15.12 -6.11
N LYS A 161 1.52 14.35 -6.43
CA LYS A 161 1.15 13.16 -5.64
C LYS A 161 2.24 12.08 -5.67
N ASN A 162 2.88 11.88 -6.81
CA ASN A 162 4.00 10.94 -6.93
C ASN A 162 5.21 11.40 -6.09
N LEU A 163 5.55 12.69 -6.13
CA LEU A 163 6.61 13.28 -5.30
C LEU A 163 6.31 13.13 -3.82
N THR A 164 5.08 13.46 -3.37
CA THR A 164 4.71 13.31 -1.95
C THR A 164 4.86 11.87 -1.51
N ASN A 165 4.39 10.91 -2.32
CA ASN A 165 4.52 9.49 -2.00
C ASN A 165 5.99 9.04 -1.97
N ALA A 166 6.80 9.45 -2.94
CA ALA A 166 8.22 9.09 -3.01
C ALA A 166 9.02 9.71 -1.85
N ILE A 167 8.71 10.95 -1.45
CA ILE A 167 9.33 11.62 -0.30
C ILE A 167 8.93 10.92 1.00
N THR A 168 7.65 10.59 1.18
CA THR A 168 7.20 9.81 2.35
C THR A 168 7.91 8.46 2.41
N GLN A 169 7.94 7.71 1.31
CA GLN A 169 8.67 6.44 1.23
C GLN A 169 10.17 6.61 1.53
N ALA A 170 10.82 7.64 0.99
CA ALA A 170 12.24 7.90 1.25
C ALA A 170 12.51 8.25 2.73
N ARG A 171 11.59 8.94 3.41
CA ARG A 171 11.66 9.18 4.86
C ARG A 171 11.46 7.90 5.66
N ASP A 172 10.49 7.07 5.27
CA ASP A 172 10.23 5.78 5.91
C ASP A 172 11.42 4.81 5.79
N HIS A 173 12.11 4.85 4.64
CA HIS A 173 13.34 4.09 4.40
C HIS A 173 14.60 4.71 5.01
N GLY A 174 14.52 5.92 5.59
CA GLY A 174 15.67 6.62 6.16
C GLY A 174 16.67 7.17 5.13
N LEU A 175 16.29 7.27 3.85
CA LEU A 175 17.12 7.86 2.80
C LEU A 175 17.13 9.40 2.84
N LEU A 176 16.00 10.00 3.27
CA LEU A 176 15.88 11.44 3.49
C LEU A 176 15.85 11.74 4.98
N SER A 177 16.72 12.64 5.42
CA SER A 177 16.69 13.18 6.78
C SER A 177 15.54 14.16 6.96
N PHE A 178 14.92 14.14 8.12
CA PHE A 178 13.90 15.12 8.53
C PHE A 178 13.92 15.28 10.04
N HIS A 179 13.34 16.37 10.52
CA HIS A 179 13.29 16.66 11.95
C HIS A 179 12.27 15.74 12.65
N ILE A 180 12.76 14.91 13.58
CA ILE A 180 11.93 14.07 14.45
C ILE A 180 11.96 14.70 15.85
N PRO A 181 10.84 15.27 16.33
CA PRO A 181 10.79 15.80 17.68
C PRO A 181 10.90 14.66 18.70
N ILE A 182 11.62 14.91 19.78
CA ILE A 182 11.60 14.01 20.94
C ILE A 182 10.24 14.22 21.62
N ILE A 183 9.45 13.15 21.72
CA ILE A 183 8.14 13.17 22.36
C ILE A 183 8.29 12.52 23.73
N GLU A 184 8.03 13.29 24.78
CA GLU A 184 7.96 12.75 26.14
C GLU A 184 6.62 12.03 26.34
N PHE A 185 6.68 10.78 26.80
CA PHE A 185 5.48 10.01 27.11
C PHE A 185 5.02 10.35 28.54
N GLN A 186 3.78 10.86 28.67
CA GLN A 186 3.11 11.30 29.92
C GLN A 186 4.02 11.34 31.17
N PRO A 187 4.64 12.50 31.49
CA PRO A 187 5.70 12.59 32.50
C PRO A 187 5.30 12.16 33.92
N THR A 188 4.01 12.21 34.24
CA THR A 188 3.48 12.01 35.61
C THR A 188 2.80 10.66 35.80
N ALA A 189 2.81 9.78 34.80
CA ALA A 189 2.13 8.49 34.88
C ALA A 189 3.05 7.41 35.47
N ASP A 190 2.54 6.64 36.43
CA ASP A 190 3.25 5.50 36.99
C ASP A 190 3.14 4.29 36.04
N TYR A 191 4.22 4.00 35.31
CA TYR A 191 4.29 2.86 34.39
C TYR A 191 4.52 1.53 35.14
N SER A 192 3.59 1.17 36.01
CA SER A 192 3.62 -0.11 36.72
C SER A 192 2.63 -1.10 36.10
N ASN A 193 3.09 -2.30 35.76
CA ASN A 193 2.23 -3.39 35.29
C ASN A 193 1.59 -4.15 36.47
N THR A 194 1.21 -3.45 37.53
CA THR A 194 0.61 -4.07 38.73
C THR A 194 -0.89 -4.24 38.60
N HIS A 195 -1.54 -3.42 37.76
CA HIS A 195 -2.98 -3.42 37.60
C HIS A 195 -3.53 -4.74 37.02
N ALA A 196 -4.65 -5.21 37.57
CA ALA A 196 -5.27 -6.47 37.20
C ALA A 196 -5.73 -6.55 35.73
N ALA A 197 -5.91 -5.42 35.03
CA ALA A 197 -6.26 -5.42 33.61
C ALA A 197 -5.12 -5.87 32.69
N VAL A 198 -3.86 -5.67 33.11
CA VAL A 198 -2.67 -6.10 32.35
C VAL A 198 -2.23 -7.49 32.81
N ASN A 199 -2.48 -7.79 34.09
CA ASN A 199 -2.13 -9.08 34.69
C ASN A 199 -3.21 -10.14 34.45
N LYS A 200 -2.83 -11.41 34.66
CA LYS A 200 -3.78 -12.52 34.63
C LYS A 200 -4.78 -12.35 35.77
N THR A 201 -6.05 -12.17 35.43
CA THR A 201 -7.13 -12.21 36.42
C THR A 201 -7.39 -13.66 36.83
N PRO A 202 -7.61 -13.93 38.12
CA PRO A 202 -7.92 -15.28 38.57
C PRO A 202 -9.20 -15.76 37.86
N PRO A 203 -9.20 -16.97 37.26
CA PRO A 203 -10.35 -17.44 36.50
C PRO A 203 -11.53 -17.66 37.45
N ALA A 204 -12.72 -17.22 37.03
CA ALA A 204 -13.94 -17.49 37.76
C ALA A 204 -14.23 -19.00 37.83
N ALA A 205 -14.95 -19.45 38.85
CA ALA A 205 -15.26 -20.87 39.05
C ALA A 205 -15.95 -21.51 37.84
N ALA A 206 -16.84 -20.78 37.15
CA ALA A 206 -17.46 -21.26 35.92
C ALA A 206 -16.44 -21.59 34.82
N LEU A 207 -15.43 -20.73 34.65
CA LEU A 207 -14.35 -20.96 33.69
C LEU A 207 -13.45 -22.13 34.10
N GLN A 208 -13.17 -22.29 35.40
CA GLN A 208 -12.42 -23.42 35.95
C GLN A 208 -13.14 -24.75 35.69
N ASN A 209 -14.47 -24.76 35.86
CA ASN A 209 -15.33 -25.93 35.66
C ASN A 209 -15.76 -26.13 34.19
N GLN A 210 -15.33 -25.25 33.28
CA GLN A 210 -15.72 -25.24 31.86
C GLN A 210 -17.24 -25.17 31.63
N THR A 211 -17.97 -24.52 32.53
CA THR A 211 -19.41 -24.29 32.41
C THR A 211 -19.69 -22.89 31.89
N ALA A 212 -20.91 -22.66 31.39
CA ALA A 212 -21.35 -21.31 31.09
C ALA A 212 -21.28 -20.40 32.33
N TRP A 213 -21.06 -19.09 32.10
CA TRP A 213 -20.94 -18.12 33.19
C TRP A 213 -22.23 -18.00 34.01
N TYR A 214 -23.37 -18.10 33.34
CA TYR A 214 -24.68 -18.14 33.98
C TYR A 214 -25.44 -19.42 33.59
N PRO A 215 -26.21 -20.02 34.50
CA PRO A 215 -26.93 -21.27 34.22
C PRO A 215 -27.93 -21.19 33.06
N TRP A 216 -28.47 -20.00 32.77
CA TRP A 216 -29.50 -19.80 31.75
C TRP A 216 -28.94 -19.63 30.33
N TYR A 217 -27.62 -19.65 30.15
CA TYR A 217 -27.01 -19.76 28.82
C TYR A 217 -27.16 -21.15 28.23
N ASP A 218 -27.13 -22.18 29.09
CA ASP A 218 -27.37 -23.55 28.68
C ASP A 218 -28.88 -23.77 28.50
N TRP A 219 -29.26 -24.52 27.46
CA TRP A 219 -30.65 -24.86 27.24
C TRP A 219 -31.18 -25.72 28.38
N GLN A 220 -32.15 -25.19 29.11
CA GLN A 220 -32.89 -25.91 30.14
C GLN A 220 -34.28 -26.23 29.61
N GLN A 221 -34.64 -27.53 29.59
CA GLN A 221 -35.95 -27.94 29.12
C GLN A 221 -37.04 -27.39 30.08
N PRO A 222 -37.95 -26.53 29.60
CA PRO A 222 -39.00 -25.98 30.45
C PRO A 222 -40.01 -27.07 30.84
N PRO A 223 -40.70 -26.93 32.00
CA PRO A 223 -41.68 -27.89 32.45
C PRO A 223 -42.85 -27.98 31.46
N GLU A 224 -43.33 -29.20 31.22
CA GLU A 224 -44.37 -29.49 30.23
C GLU A 224 -45.66 -28.69 30.45
N LYS A 225 -45.98 -28.34 31.70
CA LYS A 225 -47.14 -27.50 32.05
C LYS A 225 -47.07 -26.11 31.42
N GLU A 226 -45.90 -25.47 31.45
CA GLU A 226 -45.70 -24.14 30.86
C GLU A 226 -45.66 -24.22 29.34
N VAL A 227 -45.06 -25.28 28.79
CA VAL A 227 -45.10 -25.55 27.34
C VAL A 227 -46.54 -25.74 26.86
N ALA A 228 -47.36 -26.50 27.59
CA ALA A 228 -48.77 -26.70 27.28
C ALA A 228 -49.59 -25.40 27.37
N ARG A 229 -49.33 -24.58 28.39
CA ARG A 229 -49.93 -23.25 28.54
C ARG A 229 -49.58 -22.34 27.35
N LEU A 230 -48.32 -22.31 26.91
CA LEU A 230 -47.88 -21.53 25.75
C LEU A 230 -48.45 -22.07 24.43
N ARG A 231 -48.49 -23.40 24.26
CA ARG A 231 -49.13 -24.03 23.08
C ARG A 231 -50.62 -23.71 22.99
N LYS A 232 -51.32 -23.61 24.13
CA LYS A 232 -52.72 -23.17 24.16
C LYS A 232 -52.86 -21.70 23.75
N MET A 233 -51.98 -20.82 24.22
CA MET A 233 -52.01 -19.38 23.95
C MET A 233 -51.66 -19.04 22.51
N TYR A 234 -50.68 -19.73 21.91
CA TYR A 234 -50.16 -19.43 20.57
C TYR A 234 -50.52 -20.48 19.50
N LYS A 235 -51.56 -21.29 19.75
CA LYS A 235 -51.99 -22.42 18.91
C LYS A 235 -51.91 -22.21 17.39
N PRO A 236 -52.40 -21.10 16.80
CA PRO A 236 -52.35 -20.92 15.34
C PRO A 236 -50.97 -20.53 14.76
N PHE A 237 -50.01 -20.16 15.61
CA PHE A 237 -48.69 -19.64 15.19
C PHE A 237 -47.52 -20.53 15.62
N LEU A 238 -47.78 -21.76 16.06
CA LEU A 238 -46.75 -22.69 16.52
C LEU A 238 -45.89 -23.19 15.35
N LYS A 239 -44.57 -23.18 15.54
CA LYS A 239 -43.59 -23.80 14.64
C LYS A 239 -43.16 -25.15 15.21
N VAL A 240 -42.62 -26.03 14.37
CA VAL A 240 -42.05 -27.32 14.79
C VAL A 240 -40.85 -27.03 15.71
N GLU A 241 -40.83 -27.62 16.91
CA GLU A 241 -39.73 -27.49 17.86
C GLU A 241 -38.49 -28.19 17.29
N ALA A 242 -37.40 -27.46 17.11
CA ALA A 242 -36.10 -28.03 16.76
C ALA A 242 -35.41 -28.51 18.05
N ALA A 243 -34.68 -29.63 17.97
CA ALA A 243 -33.87 -30.09 19.08
C ALA A 243 -32.84 -29.01 19.48
N PRO A 244 -32.52 -28.87 20.77
CA PRO A 244 -31.50 -27.91 21.21
C PRO A 244 -30.16 -28.27 20.57
N SER A 245 -29.47 -27.25 20.05
CA SER A 245 -28.10 -27.34 19.50
C SER A 245 -27.06 -27.30 20.60
#